data_AF-L8HLQ2-F1
#
_entry.id   AF-L8HLQ2-F1
#
_cell.length_a   1.000
_cell.length_b   1.000
_cell.length_c   1.000
_cell.angle_alpha   90.00
_cell.angle_beta   90.00
_cell.angle_gamma   90.00
#
_symmetry.space_group_name_H-M   'P 1'
#
loop_
_entity.id
_entity.type
_entity.pdbx_description
1 polymer ?
#
loop_
_entity_poly.entity_id
_entity_poly.type
_entity_poly.pdbx_seq_one_letter_code
_entity_poly.pdbx_strand_id
1 'polypeptide(L)'
;MLSTTNRLLFVLGVALVLVGLAACDDNRAPPLRICRIADRSSACLRGEFCALPLGMCGEDRGTCTAIPQQCIEIFDPVCGCDGRTYGNECEARRNSVSGRVPPDPGPLLIERIDLFSEQLYATNGYGAPLDYNRVNWTFVERLIDTKNFRWEDYSPFSSAGIYTNIRTYWRALNRADDEFPLIGNVEAQWTTCDPFARRVVSQYREVYGRARYFDQWGRPTVTETSTSIYVSEFEPNGLRITKQAFWTSGNLIDLVRPQRDNGGGNGGGNGNGNGNGGGNGHGRD
;
A
#
# COMPACT_ATOMS: atom_id res chain seq x y z
N MET A 1 4.57 -21.78 91.03
CA MET A 1 4.84 -20.50 90.35
C MET A 1 6.02 -20.73 89.41
N LEU A 2 5.78 -20.83 88.09
CA LEU A 2 6.84 -20.86 87.08
C LEU A 2 6.48 -19.88 85.96
N SER A 3 7.14 -18.73 86.06
CA SER A 3 7.68 -17.82 85.04
C SER A 3 6.89 -17.55 83.75
N THR A 4 6.35 -16.34 83.67
CA THR A 4 5.77 -15.66 82.49
C THR A 4 6.77 -15.41 81.35
N THR A 5 8.05 -15.71 81.51
CA THR A 5 9.09 -15.53 80.47
C THR A 5 9.06 -16.55 79.33
N ASN A 6 8.42 -17.71 79.50
CA ASN A 6 8.46 -18.79 78.49
C ASN A 6 7.35 -18.73 77.42
N ARG A 7 6.35 -17.84 77.57
CA ARG A 7 5.30 -17.65 76.56
C ARG A 7 5.63 -16.58 75.51
N LEU A 8 6.54 -15.65 75.83
CA LEU A 8 6.92 -14.58 74.90
C LEU A 8 7.87 -15.06 73.79
N LEU A 9 8.76 -16.02 74.11
CA LEU A 9 9.73 -16.56 73.15
C LEU A 9 9.09 -17.46 72.09
N PHE A 10 7.99 -18.15 72.41
CA PHE A 10 7.30 -19.01 71.44
C PHE A 10 6.45 -18.22 70.44
N VAL A 11 5.90 -17.05 70.83
CA VAL A 11 5.10 -16.21 69.93
C VAL A 11 5.99 -15.40 68.98
N LEU A 12 7.19 -14.99 69.42
CA LEU A 12 8.18 -14.33 68.56
C LEU A 12 8.85 -15.29 67.56
N GLY A 13 8.96 -16.58 67.88
CA GLY A 13 9.53 -17.60 66.99
C GLY A 13 8.60 -18.00 65.82
N VAL A 14 7.27 -17.92 66.00
CA VAL A 14 6.30 -18.25 64.95
C VAL A 14 6.03 -17.06 64.01
N ALA A 15 6.23 -15.83 64.48
CA ALA A 15 6.10 -14.64 63.64
C ALA A 15 7.21 -14.48 62.58
N LEU A 16 8.36 -15.14 62.75
CA LEU A 16 9.50 -15.07 61.84
C LEU A 16 9.54 -16.16 60.76
N VAL A 17 8.59 -17.11 60.76
CA VAL A 17 8.56 -18.24 59.80
C VAL A 17 7.50 -18.05 58.69
N LEU A 18 6.72 -16.96 58.71
CA LEU A 18 5.68 -16.67 57.70
C LEU A 18 5.92 -15.41 56.86
N VAL A 19 7.16 -14.93 56.77
CA VAL A 19 7.55 -13.92 55.76
C VAL A 19 8.63 -14.50 54.86
N GLY A 20 8.28 -15.61 54.23
CA GLY A 20 9.10 -16.31 53.24
C GLY A 20 8.26 -16.81 52.07
N LEU A 21 7.15 -16.13 51.76
CA LEU A 21 6.60 -16.21 50.42
C LEU A 21 7.59 -15.45 49.54
N ALA A 22 8.34 -16.20 48.73
CA ALA A 22 8.97 -15.66 47.55
C ALA A 22 7.91 -14.85 46.81
N ALA A 23 7.98 -13.53 46.92
CA ALA A 23 7.39 -12.68 45.92
C ALA A 23 8.15 -13.02 44.64
N CYS A 24 7.55 -13.86 43.78
CA CYS A 24 7.86 -13.79 42.38
C CYS A 24 7.56 -12.34 41.99
N ASP A 25 8.61 -11.56 41.76
CA ASP A 25 8.51 -10.26 41.14
C ASP A 25 8.05 -10.50 39.70
N ASP A 26 6.74 -10.65 39.53
CA ASP A 26 6.06 -10.93 38.26
C ASP A 26 6.07 -9.71 37.32
N ASN A 27 6.79 -8.64 37.68
CA ASN A 27 6.93 -7.43 36.87
C ASN A 27 8.15 -7.46 35.95
N ARG A 28 9.00 -8.50 36.01
CA ARG A 28 10.00 -8.71 34.95
C ARG A 28 9.33 -9.44 33.80
N ALA A 29 8.98 -8.67 32.76
CA ALA A 29 8.67 -9.24 31.46
C ALA A 29 9.74 -10.30 31.12
N PRO A 30 9.35 -11.52 30.71
CA PRO A 30 10.31 -12.56 30.37
C PRO A 30 11.28 -12.05 29.31
N PRO A 31 12.55 -12.48 29.33
CA PRO A 31 13.53 -12.03 28.36
C PRO A 31 13.05 -12.34 26.94
N LEU A 32 13.17 -11.37 26.03
CA LEU A 32 12.80 -11.52 24.64
C LEU A 32 13.52 -12.73 24.03
N ARG A 33 12.77 -13.76 23.67
CA ARG A 33 13.30 -14.98 23.06
C ARG A 33 13.49 -14.73 21.57
N ILE A 34 14.73 -14.58 21.16
CA ILE A 34 15.10 -14.45 19.74
C ILE A 34 14.94 -15.82 19.08
N CYS A 35 14.31 -15.85 17.91
CA CYS A 35 14.11 -17.03 17.09
C CYS A 35 14.72 -16.85 15.70
N ARG A 36 14.94 -17.97 15.01
CA ARG A 36 15.36 -18.01 13.61
C ARG A 36 14.43 -18.92 12.80
N ILE A 37 13.90 -18.43 11.69
CA ILE A 37 12.94 -19.19 10.87
C ILE A 37 13.59 -20.42 10.23
N ALA A 38 14.84 -20.30 9.79
CA ALA A 38 15.57 -21.40 9.16
C ALA A 38 15.99 -22.50 10.16
N ASP A 39 16.01 -22.20 11.46
CA ASP A 39 16.51 -23.10 12.50
C ASP A 39 15.38 -23.63 13.38
N ARG A 40 14.98 -24.88 13.14
CA ARG A 40 13.98 -25.60 13.94
C ARG A 40 14.37 -25.77 15.40
N SER A 41 15.66 -25.68 15.76
CA SER A 41 16.12 -25.75 17.16
C SER A 41 15.91 -24.43 17.91
N SER A 42 15.75 -23.32 17.19
CA SER A 42 15.35 -22.01 17.71
C SER A 42 13.84 -21.78 17.69
N ALA A 43 13.07 -22.86 17.52
CA ALA A 43 11.61 -22.80 17.46
C ALA A 43 11.02 -22.19 18.74
N CYS A 44 10.02 -21.33 18.54
CA CYS A 44 9.24 -20.79 19.64
C CYS A 44 8.45 -21.89 20.35
N LEU A 45 8.00 -21.61 21.58
CA LEU A 45 7.26 -22.60 22.35
C LEU A 45 5.90 -22.88 21.69
N ARG A 46 5.24 -23.95 22.12
CA ARG A 46 3.89 -24.28 21.66
C ARG A 46 2.95 -23.10 21.96
N GLY A 47 2.24 -22.63 20.92
CA GLY A 47 1.36 -21.45 21.04
C GLY A 47 2.07 -20.12 20.79
N GLU A 48 3.34 -20.13 20.39
CA GLU A 48 4.08 -18.98 19.91
C GLU A 48 4.50 -19.17 18.45
N PHE A 49 4.80 -18.06 17.78
CA PHE A 49 5.41 -18.06 16.45
C PHE A 49 6.60 -17.09 16.42
N CYS A 50 7.45 -17.23 15.40
CA CYS A 50 8.60 -16.34 15.22
C CYS A 50 8.16 -15.07 14.48
N ALA A 51 8.00 -13.97 15.22
CA ALA A 51 7.61 -12.69 14.66
C ALA A 51 8.82 -11.93 14.11
N LEU A 52 8.80 -11.59 12.82
CA LEU A 52 9.85 -10.82 12.16
C LEU A 52 9.69 -9.31 12.42
N PRO A 53 10.79 -8.53 12.41
CA PRO A 53 10.73 -7.08 12.42
C PRO A 53 9.99 -6.50 11.20
N LEU A 54 9.58 -5.24 11.30
CA LEU A 54 8.84 -4.54 10.24
C LEU A 54 9.59 -4.54 8.91
N GLY A 55 8.90 -4.86 7.81
CA GLY A 55 9.46 -4.83 6.46
C GLY A 55 10.55 -5.87 6.20
N MET A 56 10.74 -6.83 7.11
CA MET A 56 11.83 -7.80 7.10
C MET A 56 11.34 -9.21 6.75
N CYS A 57 10.29 -9.30 5.94
CA CYS A 57 9.86 -10.58 5.39
C CYS A 57 11.01 -11.17 4.54
N GLY A 58 11.43 -12.38 4.88
CA GLY A 58 12.60 -13.04 4.29
C GLY A 58 13.87 -12.94 5.12
N GLU A 59 13.86 -12.17 6.21
CA GLU A 59 14.91 -12.26 7.22
C GLU A 59 14.77 -13.51 8.07
N ASP A 60 15.89 -13.97 8.61
CA ASP A 60 15.91 -15.17 9.43
C ASP A 60 15.56 -14.86 10.90
N ARG A 61 15.93 -13.68 11.41
CA ARG A 61 15.90 -13.37 12.84
C ARG A 61 14.60 -12.66 13.25
N GLY A 62 13.90 -13.24 14.22
CA GLY A 62 12.69 -12.66 14.81
C GLY A 62 12.67 -12.78 16.35
N THR A 63 11.50 -12.49 16.92
CA THR A 63 11.23 -12.66 18.35
C THR A 63 10.01 -13.56 18.54
N CYS A 64 10.10 -14.52 19.44
CA CYS A 64 8.98 -15.38 19.79
C CYS A 64 7.85 -14.57 20.42
N THR A 65 6.67 -14.65 19.82
CA THR A 65 5.46 -13.95 20.24
C THR A 65 4.31 -14.94 20.33
N ALA A 66 3.46 -14.79 21.34
CA ALA A 66 2.27 -15.62 21.50
C ALA A 66 1.30 -15.47 20.32
N ILE A 67 0.72 -16.59 19.89
CA ILE A 67 -0.33 -16.64 18.88
C ILE A 67 -1.65 -16.21 19.54
N PRO A 68 -2.27 -15.10 19.09
CA PRO A 68 -3.56 -14.67 19.61
C PRO A 68 -4.62 -15.75 19.43
N GLN A 69 -5.35 -16.07 20.50
CA GLN A 69 -6.45 -17.04 20.44
C GLN A 69 -7.76 -16.42 19.95
N GLN A 70 -7.92 -15.13 20.19
CA GLN A 70 -9.09 -14.35 19.84
C GLN A 70 -8.62 -13.04 19.21
N CYS A 71 -9.34 -12.61 18.18
CA CYS A 71 -9.13 -11.34 17.52
C CYS A 71 -10.44 -10.58 17.50
N ILE A 72 -10.35 -9.29 17.76
CA ILE A 72 -11.47 -8.38 17.54
C ILE A 72 -11.71 -8.25 16.04
N GLU A 73 -12.98 -8.17 15.65
CA GLU A 73 -13.40 -8.01 14.25
C GLU A 73 -13.29 -6.54 13.82
N ILE A 74 -12.07 -5.99 13.89
CA ILE A 74 -11.74 -4.70 13.31
C ILE A 74 -11.13 -4.94 11.93
N PHE A 75 -11.61 -4.22 10.92
CA PHE A 75 -11.00 -4.25 9.60
C PHE A 75 -9.89 -3.20 9.51
N ASP A 76 -8.65 -3.65 9.60
CA ASP A 76 -7.40 -2.88 9.53
C ASP A 76 -6.34 -3.69 8.73
N PRO A 77 -6.49 -3.77 7.39
CA PRO A 77 -5.93 -4.87 6.61
C PRO A 77 -4.40 -4.87 6.53
N VAL A 78 -3.76 -5.97 6.92
CA VAL A 78 -2.28 -6.10 6.90
C VAL A 78 -1.79 -7.02 5.80
N CYS A 79 -0.61 -6.72 5.24
CA CYS A 79 0.12 -7.64 4.37
C CYS A 79 0.97 -8.59 5.23
N GLY A 80 0.70 -9.90 5.17
CA GLY A 80 1.50 -10.92 5.83
C GLY A 80 2.75 -11.29 5.03
N CYS A 81 3.81 -11.76 5.69
CA CYS A 81 5.01 -12.29 5.02
C CYS A 81 4.75 -13.54 4.14
N ASP A 82 3.56 -14.12 4.19
CA ASP A 82 3.09 -15.17 3.29
C ASP A 82 2.48 -14.62 1.98
N GLY A 83 2.50 -13.30 1.79
CA GLY A 83 1.93 -12.61 0.63
C GLY A 83 0.41 -12.49 0.64
N ARG A 84 -0.25 -12.81 1.75
CA ARG A 84 -1.72 -12.72 1.89
C ARG A 84 -2.12 -11.46 2.67
N THR A 85 -3.26 -10.89 2.30
CA THR A 85 -3.91 -9.84 3.09
C THR A 85 -4.76 -10.47 4.19
N TYR A 86 -4.60 -9.99 5.41
CA TYR A 86 -5.41 -10.35 6.58
C TYR A 86 -6.30 -9.19 6.97
N GLY A 87 -7.48 -9.46 7.54
CA GLY A 87 -8.45 -8.42 7.91
C GLY A 87 -7.91 -7.50 9.00
N ASN A 88 -7.07 -8.03 9.89
CA ASN A 88 -6.22 -7.23 10.75
C ASN A 88 -4.94 -7.97 11.17
N GLU A 89 -4.13 -7.25 11.91
CA GLU A 89 -2.87 -7.70 12.47
C GLU A 89 -3.00 -8.90 13.42
N CYS A 90 -4.04 -8.92 14.26
CA CYS A 90 -4.30 -10.05 15.12
C CYS A 90 -4.62 -11.31 14.30
N GLU A 91 -5.41 -11.18 13.23
CA GLU A 91 -5.74 -12.28 12.34
C GLU A 91 -4.50 -12.84 11.64
N ALA A 92 -3.57 -11.99 11.20
CA ALA A 92 -2.29 -12.45 10.63
C ALA A 92 -1.50 -13.29 11.67
N ARG A 93 -1.38 -12.77 12.89
CA ARG A 93 -0.66 -13.45 13.99
C ARG A 93 -1.32 -14.74 14.42
N ARG A 94 -2.66 -14.79 14.40
CA ARG A 94 -3.44 -16.00 14.68
C ARG A 94 -3.12 -17.12 13.68
N ASN A 95 -2.75 -16.75 12.45
CA ASN A 95 -2.26 -17.67 11.43
C ASN A 95 -0.75 -17.91 11.48
N SER A 96 -0.06 -17.48 12.55
CA SER A 96 1.41 -17.53 12.70
C SER A 96 2.18 -16.79 11.61
N VAL A 97 1.54 -15.80 10.99
CA VAL A 97 2.14 -14.99 9.94
C VAL A 97 2.60 -13.68 10.53
N SER A 98 3.84 -13.31 10.23
CA SER A 98 4.34 -11.96 10.50
C SER A 98 3.62 -11.00 9.55
N GLY A 99 2.50 -10.46 10.01
CA GLY A 99 2.08 -9.10 9.72
C GLY A 99 2.63 -8.18 10.82
N ARG A 100 2.33 -6.89 10.77
CA ARG A 100 2.82 -5.86 11.72
C ARG A 100 2.59 -6.18 13.24
N VAL A 101 3.32 -5.48 14.13
CA VAL A 101 3.10 -4.80 15.48
C VAL A 101 4.55 -4.41 15.89
N PRO A 102 4.93 -3.17 16.32
CA PRO A 102 4.69 -2.69 17.70
C PRO A 102 4.71 -1.14 17.90
N PRO A 103 4.80 -0.64 19.14
CA PRO A 103 3.89 0.33 19.75
C PRO A 103 4.11 1.75 19.20
N ASP A 104 3.69 2.06 17.99
CA ASP A 104 3.72 3.42 17.45
C ASP A 104 2.54 3.64 16.50
N PRO A 105 1.89 4.82 16.55
CA PRO A 105 0.78 5.16 15.67
C PRO A 105 1.33 5.53 14.30
N GLY A 106 1.49 4.55 13.41
CA GLY A 106 1.85 4.83 12.02
C GLY A 106 1.15 3.88 11.07
N PRO A 107 0.95 4.25 9.81
CA PRO A 107 -0.03 3.61 8.94
C PRO A 107 0.53 2.38 8.19
N LEU A 108 -0.33 1.43 7.80
CA LEU A 108 -0.07 0.29 6.91
C LEU A 108 0.58 0.71 5.56
N LEU A 109 1.15 -0.20 4.76
CA LEU A 109 1.65 0.16 3.42
C LEU A 109 0.54 0.78 2.55
N ILE A 110 -0.66 0.19 2.62
CA ILE A 110 -1.86 0.68 1.94
C ILE A 110 -2.32 1.98 2.57
N GLU A 111 -2.41 2.07 3.89
CA GLU A 111 -2.83 3.31 4.57
C GLU A 111 -1.83 4.47 4.35
N ARG A 112 -0.54 4.19 4.13
CA ARG A 112 0.46 5.20 3.74
C ARG A 112 0.23 5.72 2.33
N ILE A 113 -0.11 4.81 1.43
CA ILE A 113 -0.56 5.13 0.08
C ILE A 113 -1.82 6.00 0.16
N ASP A 114 -2.78 5.63 1.00
CA ASP A 114 -4.06 6.33 1.15
C ASP A 114 -3.82 7.72 1.72
N LEU A 115 -3.07 7.84 2.82
CA LEU A 115 -2.68 9.14 3.40
C LEU A 115 -1.89 9.99 2.41
N PHE A 116 -0.98 9.40 1.64
CA PHE A 116 -0.27 10.13 0.59
C PHE A 116 -1.25 10.65 -0.47
N SER A 117 -2.17 9.78 -0.89
CA SER A 117 -3.17 10.08 -1.91
C SER A 117 -4.16 11.15 -1.44
N GLU A 118 -4.65 11.08 -0.20
CA GLU A 118 -5.54 12.06 0.42
C GLU A 118 -4.93 13.46 0.52
N GLN A 119 -3.61 13.56 0.70
CA GLN A 119 -2.95 14.86 0.75
C GLN A 119 -2.78 15.51 -0.64
N LEU A 120 -2.78 14.71 -1.69
CA LEU A 120 -2.42 15.16 -3.04
C LEU A 120 -3.65 15.27 -3.95
N TYR A 121 -4.48 14.23 -3.99
CA TYR A 121 -5.61 14.17 -4.90
C TYR A 121 -6.80 14.95 -4.37
N ALA A 122 -7.41 15.78 -5.23
CA ALA A 122 -8.60 16.55 -4.87
C ALA A 122 -9.81 15.66 -4.51
N THR A 123 -9.88 14.45 -5.08
CA THR A 123 -10.97 13.48 -4.92
C THR A 123 -10.59 12.23 -4.12
N ASN A 124 -9.45 12.25 -3.41
CA ASN A 124 -8.92 11.10 -2.66
C ASN A 124 -8.77 9.82 -3.51
N GLY A 125 -8.50 9.95 -4.81
CA GLY A 125 -8.36 8.83 -5.73
C GLY A 125 -7.16 9.02 -6.65
N TYR A 126 -6.48 7.92 -6.98
CA TYR A 126 -5.34 7.92 -7.88
C TYR A 126 -5.66 8.54 -9.26
N GLY A 127 -4.67 9.20 -9.87
CA GLY A 127 -4.80 9.83 -11.19
C GLY A 127 -5.66 11.10 -11.27
N ALA A 128 -6.15 11.65 -10.15
CA ALA A 128 -6.90 12.91 -10.15
C ALA A 128 -5.99 14.17 -10.08
N PRO A 129 -6.54 15.38 -10.32
CA PRO A 129 -5.77 16.62 -10.19
C PRO A 129 -5.33 16.92 -8.76
N LEU A 130 -4.16 17.54 -8.63
CA LEU A 130 -3.65 18.13 -7.39
C LEU A 130 -4.38 19.44 -7.05
N ASP A 131 -4.94 19.54 -5.85
CA ASP A 131 -5.39 20.82 -5.27
C ASP A 131 -4.26 21.48 -4.46
N TYR A 132 -3.44 22.29 -5.15
CA TYR A 132 -2.23 22.89 -4.57
C TYR A 132 -2.47 23.63 -3.25
N ASN A 133 -3.65 24.23 -3.05
CA ASN A 133 -3.96 25.04 -1.86
C ASN A 133 -4.25 24.18 -0.62
N ARG A 134 -4.61 22.90 -0.82
CA ARG A 134 -4.92 21.96 0.27
C ARG A 134 -3.74 21.06 0.64
N VAL A 135 -2.69 21.04 -0.18
CA VAL A 135 -1.58 20.10 0.01
C VAL A 135 -0.69 20.52 1.17
N ASN A 136 -0.62 19.66 2.19
CA ASN A 136 0.39 19.77 3.23
C ASN A 136 1.70 19.13 2.76
N TRP A 137 2.52 19.91 2.06
CA TRP A 137 3.79 19.41 1.52
C TRP A 137 4.76 18.88 2.58
N THR A 138 4.78 19.47 3.78
CA THR A 138 5.60 18.98 4.88
C THR A 138 5.15 17.59 5.34
N PHE A 139 3.86 17.28 5.26
CA PHE A 139 3.36 15.94 5.52
C PHE A 139 3.71 14.97 4.39
N VAL A 140 3.51 15.36 3.13
CA VAL A 140 3.87 14.54 1.96
C VAL A 140 5.35 14.16 1.98
N GLU A 141 6.24 15.12 2.28
CA GLU A 141 7.69 14.91 2.35
C GLU A 141 8.11 13.96 3.49
N ARG A 142 7.27 13.77 4.53
CA ARG A 142 7.47 12.74 5.57
C ARG A 142 7.07 11.35 5.11
N LEU A 143 6.17 11.22 4.13
CA LEU A 143 5.70 9.94 3.61
C LEU A 143 6.59 9.38 2.50
N ILE A 144 7.39 10.19 1.82
CA ILE A 144 8.28 9.77 0.73
C ILE A 144 9.75 9.85 1.14
N ASP A 145 10.63 8.98 0.65
CA ASP A 145 12.09 9.13 0.82
C ASP A 145 12.59 10.18 -0.16
N THR A 146 12.63 11.44 0.29
CA THR A 146 12.97 12.59 -0.57
C THR A 146 14.35 12.51 -1.23
N LYS A 147 15.25 11.63 -0.77
CA LYS A 147 16.58 11.44 -1.39
C LYS A 147 16.55 10.47 -2.56
N ASN A 148 15.79 9.38 -2.45
CA ASN A 148 15.76 8.29 -3.44
C ASN A 148 14.43 8.17 -4.18
N PHE A 149 13.47 9.06 -3.90
CA PHE A 149 12.14 9.01 -4.48
C PHE A 149 12.16 9.04 -6.01
N ARG A 150 11.33 8.19 -6.61
CA ARG A 150 11.11 8.17 -8.06
C ARG A 150 9.63 7.98 -8.39
N TRP A 151 9.11 8.81 -9.28
CA TRP A 151 7.83 8.58 -9.94
C TRP A 151 8.06 8.20 -11.40
N GLU A 152 7.45 7.11 -11.86
CA GLU A 152 7.52 6.64 -13.23
C GLU A 152 6.13 6.59 -13.86
N ASP A 153 5.86 7.52 -14.75
CA ASP A 153 4.61 7.58 -15.49
C ASP A 153 4.81 6.97 -16.89
N TYR A 154 4.16 5.84 -17.13
CA TYR A 154 4.16 5.10 -18.39
C TYR A 154 2.84 5.23 -19.16
N SER A 155 1.97 6.15 -18.75
CA SER A 155 0.74 6.46 -19.47
C SER A 155 1.02 7.10 -20.84
N PRO A 156 0.04 7.15 -21.76
CA PRO A 156 0.20 7.88 -23.02
C PRO A 156 0.01 9.40 -22.86
N PHE A 157 -0.22 9.91 -21.65
CA PHE A 157 -0.48 11.32 -21.41
C PHE A 157 0.80 12.19 -21.51
N SER A 158 0.61 13.51 -21.54
CA SER A 158 1.70 14.47 -21.52
C SER A 158 2.51 14.47 -20.22
N SER A 159 2.03 13.80 -19.17
CA SER A 159 2.72 13.59 -17.90
C SER A 159 3.76 12.46 -17.94
N ALA A 160 3.77 11.63 -18.98
CA ALA A 160 4.67 10.49 -19.11
C ALA A 160 6.15 10.87 -18.89
N GLY A 161 6.87 10.07 -18.11
CA GLY A 161 8.28 10.31 -17.79
C GLY A 161 8.71 9.82 -16.42
N ILE A 162 9.98 10.09 -16.10
CA ILE A 162 10.58 9.73 -14.81
C ILE A 162 10.89 11.01 -14.04
N TYR A 163 10.39 11.09 -12.81
CA TYR A 163 10.52 12.26 -11.95
C TYR A 163 11.17 11.89 -10.63
N THR A 164 12.07 12.72 -10.14
CA THR A 164 12.66 12.60 -8.79
C THR A 164 12.05 13.58 -7.79
N ASN A 165 11.26 14.54 -8.28
CA ASN A 165 10.56 15.53 -7.46
C ASN A 165 9.05 15.40 -7.69
N ILE A 166 8.34 15.04 -6.61
CA ILE A 166 6.90 14.81 -6.64
C ILE A 166 6.12 16.04 -7.11
N ARG A 167 6.52 17.25 -6.73
CA ARG A 167 5.85 18.50 -7.14
C ARG A 167 5.94 18.72 -8.66
N THR A 168 7.07 18.33 -9.26
CA THR A 168 7.27 18.45 -10.71
C THR A 168 6.38 17.45 -11.44
N TYR A 169 6.29 16.21 -10.96
CA TYR A 169 5.37 15.20 -11.50
C TYR A 169 3.92 15.70 -11.46
N TRP A 170 3.44 16.15 -10.31
CA TRP A 170 2.05 16.61 -10.16
C TRP A 170 1.69 17.80 -11.03
N ARG A 171 2.63 18.73 -11.27
CA ARG A 171 2.41 19.80 -12.25
C ARG A 171 2.25 19.27 -13.67
N ALA A 172 2.94 18.18 -14.02
CA ALA A 172 2.78 17.53 -15.31
C ALA A 172 1.46 16.76 -15.38
N LEU A 173 1.09 16.03 -14.32
CA LEU A 173 -0.18 15.32 -14.22
C LEU A 173 -1.38 16.29 -14.32
N ASN A 174 -1.37 17.41 -13.59
CA ASN A 174 -2.46 18.39 -13.71
C ASN A 174 -2.63 18.94 -15.13
N ARG A 175 -1.53 19.14 -15.88
CA ARG A 175 -1.63 19.54 -17.30
C ARG A 175 -2.21 18.44 -18.17
N ALA A 176 -1.87 17.19 -17.89
CA ALA A 176 -2.49 16.04 -18.55
C ALA A 176 -3.99 15.99 -18.23
N ASP A 177 -4.39 16.18 -16.97
CA ASP A 177 -5.78 16.15 -16.53
C ASP A 177 -6.60 17.33 -17.08
N ASP A 178 -5.98 18.51 -17.29
CA ASP A 178 -6.62 19.65 -17.96
C ASP A 178 -7.03 19.30 -19.41
N GLU A 179 -6.28 18.43 -20.08
CA GLU A 179 -6.58 17.94 -21.43
C GLU A 179 -7.45 16.67 -21.41
N PHE A 180 -7.18 15.78 -20.47
CA PHE A 180 -7.75 14.44 -20.35
C PHE A 180 -8.24 14.16 -18.93
N PRO A 181 -9.31 14.84 -18.48
CA PRO A 181 -9.73 14.76 -17.09
C PRO A 181 -10.22 13.37 -16.73
N LEU A 182 -9.87 12.91 -15.53
CA LEU A 182 -10.51 11.76 -14.89
C LEU A 182 -11.99 12.07 -14.60
N ILE A 183 -12.89 11.20 -15.02
CA ILE A 183 -14.35 11.37 -14.91
C ILE A 183 -14.93 10.34 -13.95
N GLY A 184 -15.77 10.81 -13.04
CA GLY A 184 -16.58 9.95 -12.19
C GLY A 184 -15.76 9.29 -11.08
N ASN A 185 -16.25 8.14 -10.62
CA ASN A 185 -15.63 7.42 -9.51
C ASN A 185 -14.57 6.45 -10.03
N VAL A 186 -13.42 6.44 -9.37
CA VAL A 186 -12.37 5.45 -9.56
C VAL A 186 -12.78 4.16 -8.85
N GLU A 187 -12.77 3.03 -9.56
CA GLU A 187 -13.19 1.74 -9.01
C GLU A 187 -11.98 0.83 -8.77
N ALA A 188 -11.62 0.61 -7.51
CA ALA A 188 -10.58 -0.34 -7.14
C ALA A 188 -11.01 -1.76 -7.55
N GLN A 189 -10.21 -2.41 -8.39
CA GLN A 189 -10.47 -3.78 -8.85
C GLN A 189 -9.82 -4.80 -7.92
N TRP A 190 -8.56 -4.57 -7.58
CA TRP A 190 -7.83 -5.36 -6.58
C TRP A 190 -6.60 -4.59 -6.11
N THR A 191 -6.14 -4.94 -4.91
CA THR A 191 -4.85 -4.51 -4.36
C THR A 191 -4.14 -5.76 -3.84
N THR A 192 -2.88 -5.91 -4.20
CA THR A 192 -1.99 -6.95 -3.71
C THR A 192 -0.72 -6.32 -3.15
N CYS A 193 -0.01 -7.08 -2.34
CA CYS A 193 1.24 -6.66 -1.74
C CYS A 193 2.27 -7.77 -1.87
N ASP A 194 3.51 -7.37 -2.15
CA ASP A 194 4.69 -8.20 -2.05
C ASP A 194 5.48 -7.75 -0.81
N PRO A 195 5.42 -8.53 0.28
CA PRO A 195 6.07 -8.17 1.52
C PRO A 195 7.61 -8.28 1.45
N PHE A 196 8.16 -9.07 0.53
CA PHE A 196 9.60 -9.25 0.34
C PHE A 196 10.18 -8.10 -0.49
N ALA A 197 9.49 -7.74 -1.57
CA ALA A 197 9.84 -6.58 -2.39
C ALA A 197 9.44 -5.25 -1.73
N ARG A 198 8.71 -5.27 -0.60
CA ARG A 198 8.10 -4.09 0.04
C ARG A 198 7.35 -3.27 -1.00
N ARG A 199 6.41 -3.92 -1.68
CA ARG A 199 5.70 -3.37 -2.83
C ARG A 199 4.20 -3.56 -2.65
N VAL A 200 3.43 -2.55 -3.02
CA VAL A 200 1.98 -2.66 -3.20
C VAL A 200 1.69 -2.45 -4.67
N VAL A 201 0.82 -3.28 -5.22
CA VAL A 201 0.32 -3.15 -6.58
C VAL A 201 -1.19 -3.08 -6.51
N SER A 202 -1.76 -2.07 -7.15
CA SER A 202 -3.22 -1.86 -7.18
C SER A 202 -3.67 -1.66 -8.62
N GLN A 203 -4.78 -2.29 -8.97
CA GLN A 203 -5.45 -2.08 -10.25
C GLN A 203 -6.75 -1.32 -10.04
N TYR A 204 -6.98 -0.33 -10.89
CA TYR A 204 -8.19 0.47 -10.91
C TYR A 204 -8.83 0.45 -12.29
N ARG A 205 -10.15 0.59 -12.30
CA ARG A 205 -10.93 0.93 -13.49
C ARG A 205 -11.22 2.43 -13.42
N GLU A 206 -10.73 3.15 -14.42
CA GLU A 206 -10.75 4.61 -14.48
C GLU A 206 -11.33 5.07 -15.81
N VAL A 207 -12.07 6.18 -15.83
CA VAL A 207 -12.65 6.73 -17.06
C VAL A 207 -12.04 8.10 -17.31
N TYR A 208 -11.44 8.30 -18.47
CA TYR A 208 -10.82 9.55 -18.86
C TYR A 208 -11.63 10.21 -19.97
N GLY A 209 -11.77 11.53 -19.89
CA GLY A 209 -12.40 12.35 -20.91
C GLY A 209 -11.41 13.05 -21.81
N ARG A 210 -11.93 13.80 -22.78
CA ARG A 210 -11.18 14.84 -23.48
C ARG A 210 -11.84 16.20 -23.27
N ALA A 211 -11.12 17.14 -22.67
CA ALA A 211 -11.63 18.45 -22.28
C ALA A 211 -12.01 19.39 -23.44
N ARG A 212 -11.81 19.00 -24.70
CA ARG A 212 -12.27 19.82 -25.84
C ARG A 212 -13.70 19.52 -26.29
N TYR A 213 -14.27 18.40 -25.87
CA TYR A 213 -15.55 17.92 -26.35
C TYR A 213 -16.48 17.70 -25.17
N PHE A 214 -17.33 18.69 -24.90
CA PHE A 214 -18.31 18.66 -23.82
C PHE A 214 -19.74 18.71 -24.37
N ASP A 215 -20.66 18.04 -23.68
CA ASP A 215 -22.08 18.21 -23.92
C ASP A 215 -22.59 19.53 -23.30
N GLN A 216 -23.87 19.84 -23.53
CA GLN A 216 -24.54 21.02 -22.97
C GLN A 216 -24.55 21.07 -21.43
N TRP A 217 -24.18 19.98 -20.75
CA TRP A 217 -24.12 19.85 -19.29
C TRP A 217 -22.69 19.87 -18.76
N GLY A 218 -21.69 20.15 -19.62
CA GLY A 218 -20.28 20.19 -19.24
C GLY A 218 -19.66 18.82 -19.00
N ARG A 219 -20.23 17.73 -19.56
CA ARG A 219 -19.67 16.38 -19.45
C ARG A 219 -18.90 16.02 -20.72
N PRO A 220 -17.69 15.45 -20.61
CA PRO A 220 -16.93 15.04 -21.78
C PRO A 220 -17.72 14.04 -22.65
N THR A 221 -17.83 14.28 -23.95
CA THR A 221 -18.53 13.40 -24.90
C THR A 221 -17.61 12.37 -25.55
N VAL A 222 -16.30 12.61 -25.47
CA VAL A 222 -15.27 11.66 -25.91
C VAL A 222 -14.58 11.15 -24.65
N THR A 223 -14.71 9.86 -24.40
CA THR A 223 -14.22 9.20 -23.19
C THR A 223 -13.64 7.84 -23.50
N GLU A 224 -12.65 7.41 -22.72
CA GLU A 224 -12.11 6.06 -22.76
C GLU A 224 -11.99 5.49 -21.34
N THR A 225 -12.22 4.18 -21.21
CA THR A 225 -12.01 3.49 -19.93
C THR A 225 -10.63 2.86 -19.90
N SER A 226 -9.85 3.19 -18.89
CA SER A 226 -8.55 2.59 -18.63
C SER A 226 -8.65 1.45 -17.61
N THR A 227 -7.87 0.40 -17.84
CA THR A 227 -7.35 -0.44 -16.76
C THR A 227 -6.00 0.12 -16.34
N SER A 228 -5.97 0.71 -15.16
CA SER A 228 -4.78 1.39 -14.64
C SER A 228 -4.11 0.58 -13.54
N ILE A 229 -2.78 0.59 -13.51
CA ILE A 229 -1.97 -0.10 -12.51
C ILE A 229 -1.07 0.91 -11.82
N TYR A 230 -1.13 0.90 -10.49
CA TYR A 230 -0.24 1.66 -9.63
C TYR A 230 0.67 0.69 -8.87
N VAL A 231 1.96 1.00 -8.86
CA VAL A 231 2.96 0.28 -8.07
C VAL A 231 3.58 1.26 -7.10
N SER A 232 3.62 0.93 -5.82
CA SER A 232 4.32 1.69 -4.80
C SER A 232 5.34 0.80 -4.09
N GLU A 233 6.58 1.25 -3.97
CA GLU A 233 7.64 0.58 -3.22
C GLU A 233 8.09 1.42 -2.03
N PHE A 234 8.59 0.74 -0.99
CA PHE A 234 8.89 1.37 0.28
C PHE A 234 10.30 1.02 0.77
N GLU A 235 10.95 1.96 1.45
CA GLU A 235 12.21 1.69 2.14
C GLU A 235 12.02 0.69 3.30
N PRO A 236 13.09 -0.02 3.74
CA PRO A 236 12.94 -1.09 4.74
C PRO A 236 12.52 -0.56 6.11
N ASN A 237 12.99 0.64 6.46
CA ASN A 237 12.85 1.24 7.78
C ASN A 237 11.95 2.47 7.68
N GLY A 238 10.86 2.55 8.46
CA GLY A 238 9.98 3.72 8.45
C GLY A 238 8.98 3.77 7.28
N LEU A 239 9.10 2.86 6.31
CA LEU A 239 8.16 2.64 5.20
C LEU A 239 7.84 3.93 4.43
N ARG A 240 8.84 4.76 4.19
CA ARG A 240 8.69 5.89 3.25
C ARG A 240 8.63 5.35 1.84
N ILE A 241 7.77 5.95 1.02
CA ILE A 241 7.62 5.61 -0.39
C ILE A 241 8.92 5.98 -1.11
N THR A 242 9.58 5.02 -1.72
CA THR A 242 10.80 5.22 -2.52
C THR A 242 10.49 5.25 -4.01
N LYS A 243 9.42 4.59 -4.43
CA LYS A 243 9.02 4.56 -5.84
C LYS A 243 7.51 4.53 -5.97
N GLN A 244 6.99 5.29 -6.92
CA GLN A 244 5.65 5.11 -7.47
C GLN A 244 5.73 4.96 -8.99
N ALA A 245 4.89 4.11 -9.54
CA ALA A 245 4.80 3.95 -10.97
C ALA A 245 3.35 3.75 -11.40
N PHE A 246 3.02 4.26 -12.59
CA PHE A 246 1.68 4.34 -13.13
C PHE A 246 1.67 3.84 -14.58
N TRP A 247 0.78 2.88 -14.86
CA TRP A 247 0.47 2.40 -16.20
C TRP A 247 -1.02 2.51 -16.47
N THR A 248 -1.37 2.68 -17.73
CA THR A 248 -2.75 2.64 -18.23
C THR A 248 -2.89 1.58 -19.31
N SER A 249 -4.12 1.25 -19.66
CA SER A 249 -4.37 0.39 -20.82
C SER A 249 -4.11 1.12 -22.13
N GLY A 250 -3.74 0.35 -23.17
CA GLY A 250 -3.31 0.90 -24.46
C GLY A 250 -4.40 1.63 -25.24
N ASN A 251 -5.69 1.39 -24.97
CA ASN A 251 -6.81 2.07 -25.64
C ASN A 251 -6.86 3.58 -25.33
N LEU A 252 -6.21 4.06 -24.26
CA LEU A 252 -6.08 5.50 -24.03
C LEU A 252 -5.34 6.23 -25.16
N ILE A 253 -4.60 5.52 -26.02
CA ILE A 253 -4.00 6.12 -27.20
C ILE A 253 -5.06 6.73 -28.15
N ASP A 254 -6.26 6.16 -28.21
CA ASP A 254 -7.35 6.65 -29.05
C ASP A 254 -7.94 7.95 -28.51
N LEU A 255 -7.85 8.16 -27.20
CA LEU A 255 -8.22 9.40 -26.53
C LEU A 255 -7.16 10.50 -26.75
N VAL A 256 -5.88 10.16 -26.63
CA VAL A 256 -4.76 11.12 -26.69
C VAL A 256 -4.45 11.56 -28.13
N ARG A 257 -4.61 10.67 -29.12
CA ARG A 257 -4.32 11.01 -30.52
C ARG A 257 -5.15 12.21 -30.99
N PRO A 258 -4.57 13.14 -31.77
CA PRO A 258 -5.37 14.20 -32.39
C PRO A 258 -6.51 13.57 -33.18
N GLN A 259 -7.76 13.87 -32.81
CA GLN A 259 -8.89 13.52 -33.64
C GLN A 259 -8.73 14.31 -34.94
N ARG A 260 -8.82 13.64 -36.09
CA ARG A 260 -8.96 14.36 -37.34
C ARG A 260 -10.28 15.08 -37.24
N ASP A 261 -10.23 16.40 -37.16
CA ASP A 261 -11.41 17.24 -37.28
C ASP A 261 -11.99 17.01 -38.69
N ASN A 262 -12.81 15.98 -38.85
CA ASN A 262 -13.75 15.92 -39.94
C ASN A 262 -14.81 16.98 -39.61
N GLY A 263 -14.51 18.21 -40.01
CA GLY A 263 -15.48 19.29 -40.06
C GLY A 263 -16.78 18.76 -40.69
N GLY A 264 -17.91 19.14 -40.08
CA GLY A 264 -19.21 18.53 -40.29
C GLY A 264 -19.55 18.16 -41.73
N GLY A 265 -20.05 16.94 -41.90
CA GLY A 265 -20.57 16.44 -43.17
C GLY A 265 -21.30 15.12 -42.95
N ASN A 266 -22.62 15.22 -42.90
CA ASN A 266 -23.58 14.12 -42.94
C ASN A 266 -23.23 13.07 -44.02
N GLY A 267 -23.36 11.78 -43.71
CA GLY A 267 -23.19 10.72 -44.71
C GLY A 267 -23.19 9.32 -44.14
N GLY A 268 -24.38 8.74 -43.97
CA GLY A 268 -24.52 7.29 -43.78
C GLY A 268 -23.90 6.52 -44.96
N GLY A 269 -23.33 5.36 -44.67
CA GLY A 269 -22.70 4.53 -45.70
C GLY A 269 -22.18 3.22 -45.13
N ASN A 270 -23.10 2.28 -44.93
CA ASN A 270 -22.82 0.85 -44.83
C ASN A 270 -22.00 0.40 -46.06
N GLY A 271 -20.92 -0.36 -45.87
CA GLY A 271 -20.01 -0.67 -46.96
C GLY A 271 -19.02 -1.79 -46.64
N ASN A 272 -19.56 -2.99 -46.45
CA ASN A 272 -18.82 -4.25 -46.53
C ASN A 272 -18.18 -4.36 -47.93
N GLY A 273 -16.87 -4.64 -48.01
CA GLY A 273 -16.14 -4.59 -49.29
C GLY A 273 -14.87 -5.42 -49.28
N ASN A 274 -15.04 -6.73 -49.36
CA ASN A 274 -14.02 -7.70 -49.72
C ASN A 274 -13.48 -7.41 -51.13
N GLY A 275 -12.17 -7.45 -51.36
CA GLY A 275 -11.57 -7.08 -52.66
C GLY A 275 -10.16 -7.62 -52.85
N ASN A 276 -10.11 -8.82 -53.41
CA ASN A 276 -8.94 -9.56 -53.87
C ASN A 276 -8.41 -9.01 -55.22
N GLY A 277 -7.13 -9.20 -55.51
CA GLY A 277 -6.46 -8.94 -56.80
C GLY A 277 -5.20 -8.06 -56.64
N GLY A 278 -3.96 -8.48 -56.90
CA GLY A 278 -3.44 -9.45 -57.86
C GLY A 278 -2.85 -8.69 -59.05
N GLY A 279 -1.51 -8.66 -59.21
CA GLY A 279 -0.88 -8.24 -60.47
C GLY A 279 0.48 -7.56 -60.40
N ASN A 280 1.53 -8.36 -60.57
CA ASN A 280 2.92 -8.12 -60.98
C ASN A 280 3.34 -6.79 -61.63
N GLY A 281 4.59 -6.40 -61.33
CA GLY A 281 5.42 -5.53 -62.17
C GLY A 281 6.90 -5.62 -61.80
N HIS A 282 7.64 -6.53 -62.46
CA HIS A 282 9.10 -6.61 -62.48
C HIS A 282 9.70 -5.45 -63.30
N GLY A 283 10.84 -4.92 -62.86
CA GLY A 283 11.73 -4.07 -63.66
C GLY A 283 13.08 -3.88 -62.96
N ARG A 284 14.12 -4.52 -63.51
CA ARG A 284 15.56 -4.33 -63.22
C ARG A 284 15.96 -2.91 -63.66
N ASP A 285 16.99 -2.23 -63.14
CA ASP A 285 18.39 -2.62 -62.91
C ASP A 285 18.97 -2.01 -61.62
#